data_AF-A0A9C9GE33-F1
#
_entry.id   AF-A0A9C9GE33-F1
#
_cell.length_a   1.000
_cell.length_b   1.000
_cell.length_c   1.000
_cell.angle_alpha   90.00
_cell.angle_beta   90.00
_cell.angle_gamma   90.00
#
_symmetry.space_group_name_H-M   'P 1'
#
loop_
_entity.id
_entity.type
_entity.pdbx_description
1 polymer ?
#
loop_
_entity_poly.entity_id
_entity_poly.type
_entity_poly.pdbx_seq_one_letter_code
_entity_poly.pdbx_strand_id
1 'polypeptide(L)'
;MNKLAIIAPDKELAKLCEKISAEMDFPADISIGIGSTRNGIALAKKEKENGAEVIISRGGTAILIRNEVVEIPVVEVEVTAYDLIYSFNSARQWGNKIIIVGFENVIDAIRGIDRVLEDMSNLEIITEKIETEHEITGVVKKNLEKFGLENLVFIGGALVVEKAKEIGYHAVVLQ
;
A
#
# COMPACT_ATOMS: atom_id res chain seq x y z
N MET A 1 -15.59 -26.51 -6.92
CA MET A 1 -14.27 -26.10 -7.41
C MET A 1 -13.91 -24.89 -6.57
N ASN A 2 -12.77 -24.91 -5.91
CA ASN A 2 -12.46 -23.84 -4.95
C ASN A 2 -12.22 -22.54 -5.70
N LYS A 3 -12.70 -21.41 -5.18
CA LYS A 3 -12.60 -20.11 -5.85
C LYS A 3 -11.78 -19.12 -5.04
N LEU A 4 -10.76 -18.55 -5.68
CA LEU A 4 -9.86 -17.57 -5.09
C LEU A 4 -9.98 -16.25 -5.85
N ALA A 5 -10.07 -15.15 -5.09
CA ALA A 5 -10.12 -13.81 -5.67
C ALA A 5 -8.87 -13.03 -5.33
N ILE A 6 -8.17 -12.53 -6.34
CA ILE A 6 -7.04 -11.61 -6.18
C ILE A 6 -7.55 -10.19 -6.45
N ILE A 7 -7.52 -9.34 -5.43
CA ILE A 7 -7.84 -7.92 -5.52
C ILE A 7 -6.53 -7.12 -5.44
N ALA A 8 -5.96 -6.83 -6.61
CA ALA A 8 -4.73 -6.08 -6.74
C ALA A 8 -5.00 -4.56 -6.60
N PRO A 9 -4.20 -3.82 -5.81
CA PRO A 9 -4.41 -2.38 -5.64
C PRO A 9 -4.05 -1.57 -6.89
N ASP A 10 -3.28 -2.13 -7.81
CA ASP A 10 -2.83 -1.49 -9.05
C ASP A 10 -2.73 -2.49 -10.21
N LYS A 11 -2.44 -1.95 -11.40
CA LYS A 11 -2.34 -2.71 -12.65
C LYS A 11 -1.08 -3.56 -12.73
N GLU A 12 0.00 -3.17 -12.06
CA GLU A 12 1.28 -3.87 -12.14
C GLU A 12 1.21 -5.19 -11.37
N LEU A 13 0.68 -5.15 -10.14
CA LEU A 13 0.42 -6.35 -9.36
C LEU A 13 -0.60 -7.26 -10.05
N ALA A 14 -1.67 -6.70 -10.62
CA ALA A 14 -2.67 -7.51 -11.34
C ALA A 14 -2.05 -8.30 -12.50
N LYS A 15 -1.22 -7.65 -13.33
CA LYS A 15 -0.50 -8.30 -14.44
C LYS A 15 0.46 -9.38 -13.94
N LEU A 16 1.15 -9.13 -12.82
CA LEU A 16 2.03 -10.13 -12.22
C LEU A 16 1.23 -11.36 -11.78
N CYS A 17 0.08 -11.15 -11.12
CA CYS A 17 -0.81 -12.23 -10.70
C CYS A 17 -1.43 -12.98 -11.89
N GLU A 18 -1.77 -12.30 -12.99
CA GLU A 18 -2.25 -12.94 -14.23
C GLU A 18 -1.18 -13.87 -14.81
N LYS A 19 0.06 -13.38 -14.90
CA LYS A 19 1.19 -14.17 -15.38
C LYS A 19 1.43 -15.41 -14.51
N ILE A 20 1.51 -15.23 -13.19
CA ILE A 20 1.75 -16.33 -12.24
C ILE A 20 0.61 -17.33 -12.30
N SER A 21 -0.64 -16.88 -12.29
CA SER A 21 -1.82 -17.76 -12.35
C SER A 21 -1.87 -18.58 -13.64
N ALA A 22 -1.39 -18.03 -14.76
CA ALA A 22 -1.32 -18.76 -16.03
C ALA A 22 -0.19 -19.81 -16.08
N GLU A 23 0.89 -19.59 -15.33
CA GLU A 23 2.03 -20.50 -15.23
C GLU A 23 1.82 -21.61 -14.18
N MET A 24 0.93 -21.38 -13.21
CA MET A 24 0.62 -22.32 -12.15
C MET A 24 -0.48 -23.30 -12.57
N ASP A 25 -0.19 -24.60 -12.51
CA ASP A 25 -1.22 -25.65 -12.53
C ASP A 25 -1.87 -25.76 -11.13
N PHE A 26 -2.66 -24.74 -10.80
CA PHE A 26 -3.33 -24.64 -9.50
C PHE A 26 -4.80 -25.08 -9.62
N PRO A 27 -5.28 -26.03 -8.81
CA PRO A 27 -6.63 -26.59 -8.93
C PRO A 27 -7.71 -25.69 -8.30
N ALA A 28 -7.70 -24.39 -8.61
CA ALA A 28 -8.72 -23.42 -8.18
C ALA A 28 -9.10 -22.48 -9.32
N ASP A 29 -10.34 -22.00 -9.29
CA ASP A 29 -10.79 -20.91 -10.15
C ASP A 29 -10.28 -19.58 -9.58
N ILE A 30 -9.45 -18.85 -10.33
CA ILE A 30 -8.81 -17.61 -9.88
C ILE A 30 -9.43 -16.43 -10.62
N SER A 31 -10.13 -15.55 -9.90
CA SER A 31 -10.54 -14.24 -10.40
C SER A 31 -9.51 -13.17 -10.03
N ILE A 32 -9.24 -12.24 -10.94
CA ILE A 32 -8.30 -11.13 -10.70
C ILE A 32 -9.02 -9.81 -10.99
N GLY A 33 -9.05 -8.93 -10.00
CA GLY A 33 -9.65 -7.59 -10.07
C GLY A 33 -8.67 -6.51 -9.65
N ILE A 34 -8.80 -5.32 -10.24
CA ILE A 34 -7.99 -4.14 -9.90
C ILE A 34 -8.83 -3.17 -9.08
N GLY A 35 -8.44 -2.93 -7.83
CA GLY A 35 -9.08 -1.95 -6.97
C GLY A 35 -8.32 -1.75 -5.66
N SER A 36 -8.07 -0.49 -5.30
CA SER A 36 -7.50 -0.10 -4.02
C SER A 36 -8.58 0.35 -3.04
N THR A 37 -8.30 0.22 -1.74
CA THR A 37 -9.11 0.76 -0.64
C THR A 37 -10.61 0.53 -0.83
N ARG A 38 -11.43 1.56 -0.98
CA ARG A 38 -12.88 1.48 -1.17
C ARG A 38 -13.30 0.64 -2.38
N ASN A 39 -12.61 0.82 -3.52
CA ASN A 39 -12.90 0.02 -4.71
C ASN A 39 -12.49 -1.45 -4.50
N GLY A 40 -11.39 -1.68 -3.78
CA GLY A 40 -10.97 -3.02 -3.38
C GLY A 40 -11.99 -3.72 -2.49
N ILE A 41 -12.55 -3.01 -1.49
CA ILE A 41 -13.63 -3.52 -0.64
C ILE A 41 -14.87 -3.88 -1.47
N ALA A 42 -15.28 -3.00 -2.39
CA ALA A 42 -16.46 -3.25 -3.23
C ALA A 42 -16.28 -4.50 -4.10
N LEU A 43 -15.10 -4.68 -4.70
CA LEU A 43 -14.76 -5.87 -5.47
C LEU A 43 -14.71 -7.12 -4.59
N ALA A 44 -14.13 -7.04 -3.40
CA ALA A 44 -14.08 -8.14 -2.44
C ALA A 44 -15.48 -8.62 -2.01
N LYS A 45 -16.39 -7.68 -1.73
CA LYS A 45 -17.80 -7.99 -1.40
C LYS A 45 -18.49 -8.71 -2.56
N LYS A 46 -18.26 -8.23 -3.79
CA LYS A 46 -18.78 -8.88 -5.01
C LYS A 46 -18.20 -10.28 -5.23
N GLU A 47 -16.90 -10.47 -5.05
CA GLU A 47 -16.28 -11.79 -5.24
C GLU A 47 -16.71 -12.80 -4.19
N LYS A 48 -16.94 -12.35 -2.95
CA LYS A 48 -17.58 -13.17 -1.91
C LYS A 48 -18.98 -13.61 -2.33
N GLU A 49 -19.82 -12.71 -2.84
CA GLU A 49 -21.14 -13.06 -3.38
C GLU A 49 -21.04 -14.04 -4.56
N ASN A 50 -19.97 -13.94 -5.35
CA ASN A 50 -19.65 -14.86 -6.44
C ASN A 50 -18.97 -16.17 -5.98
N GLY A 51 -18.97 -16.46 -4.68
CA GLY A 51 -18.51 -17.72 -4.11
C GLY A 51 -17.00 -17.83 -3.89
N ALA A 52 -16.26 -16.72 -3.85
CA ALA A 52 -14.86 -16.76 -3.43
C ALA A 52 -14.77 -17.29 -1.98
N GLU A 53 -13.75 -18.09 -1.71
CA GLU A 53 -13.45 -18.68 -0.39
C GLU A 53 -12.20 -18.07 0.24
N VAL A 54 -11.35 -17.41 -0.55
CA VAL A 54 -10.15 -16.69 -0.10
C VAL A 54 -9.99 -15.43 -0.92
N ILE A 55 -9.59 -14.34 -0.28
CA ILE A 55 -9.17 -13.10 -0.94
C ILE A 55 -7.67 -12.92 -0.76
N ILE A 56 -6.96 -12.64 -1.85
CA ILE A 56 -5.58 -12.17 -1.84
C ILE A 56 -5.58 -10.67 -2.16
N SER A 57 -4.90 -9.85 -1.35
CA SER A 57 -4.69 -8.43 -1.65
C SER A 57 -3.37 -7.94 -1.07
N ARG A 58 -3.02 -6.66 -1.21
CA ARG A 58 -1.74 -6.07 -0.75
C ARG A 58 -1.97 -4.80 0.07
N GLY A 59 -1.14 -4.60 1.09
CA GLY A 59 -1.02 -3.33 1.79
C GLY A 59 -2.31 -2.90 2.49
N GLY A 60 -2.57 -1.59 2.52
CA GLY A 60 -3.77 -1.02 3.14
C GLY A 60 -5.09 -1.58 2.61
N THR A 61 -5.13 -1.96 1.34
CA THR A 61 -6.33 -2.59 0.73
C THR A 61 -6.63 -3.93 1.39
N ALA A 62 -5.62 -4.75 1.68
CA ALA A 62 -5.81 -6.03 2.38
C ALA A 62 -6.37 -5.84 3.79
N ILE A 63 -5.83 -4.87 4.55
CA ILE A 63 -6.32 -4.53 5.89
C ILE A 63 -7.79 -4.09 5.83
N LEU A 64 -8.12 -3.19 4.92
CA LEU A 64 -9.48 -2.68 4.75
C LEU A 64 -10.47 -3.77 4.35
N ILE A 65 -10.10 -4.66 3.43
CA ILE A 65 -10.94 -5.81 3.06
C ILE A 65 -11.14 -6.75 4.27
N ARG A 66 -10.08 -7.06 5.01
CA ARG A 66 -10.14 -7.93 6.19
C ARG A 66 -11.11 -7.41 7.25
N ASN A 67 -11.13 -6.10 7.46
CA ASN A 67 -12.01 -5.46 8.42
C ASN A 67 -13.48 -5.42 7.95
N GLU A 68 -13.71 -5.28 6.65
CA GLU A 68 -15.05 -5.08 6.06
C GLU A 68 -15.72 -6.37 5.56
N VAL A 69 -14.93 -7.42 5.29
CA VAL A 69 -15.37 -8.68 4.68
C VAL A 69 -14.97 -9.84 5.60
N VAL A 70 -15.50 -9.82 6.83
CA VAL A 70 -15.06 -10.67 7.95
C VAL A 70 -15.29 -12.19 7.81
N GLU A 71 -16.09 -12.62 6.82
CA GLU A 71 -16.46 -14.03 6.64
C GLU A 71 -15.53 -14.80 5.69
N ILE A 72 -14.62 -14.10 5.00
CA ILE A 72 -13.67 -14.70 4.05
C ILE A 72 -12.24 -14.42 4.50
N PRO A 73 -11.36 -15.44 4.58
CA PRO A 73 -9.96 -15.21 4.91
C PRO A 73 -9.30 -14.29 3.87
N VAL A 74 -8.55 -13.31 4.37
CA VAL A 74 -7.76 -12.38 3.56
C VAL A 74 -6.28 -12.68 3.75
N VAL A 75 -5.68 -13.22 2.70
CA VAL A 75 -4.23 -13.42 2.59
C VAL A 75 -3.61 -12.14 2.05
N GLU A 76 -2.65 -11.61 2.78
CA GLU A 76 -1.96 -10.39 2.38
C GLU A 76 -0.65 -10.73 1.67
N VAL A 77 -0.46 -10.16 0.48
CA VAL A 77 0.85 -9.98 -0.11
C VAL A 77 1.52 -8.87 0.71
N GLU A 78 2.39 -9.27 1.63
CA GLU A 78 2.97 -8.37 2.61
C GLU A 78 3.73 -7.21 1.97
N VAL A 79 3.60 -6.04 2.59
CA VAL A 79 4.54 -4.94 2.39
C VAL A 79 5.76 -5.22 3.25
N THR A 80 6.93 -5.19 2.64
CA THR A 80 8.20 -5.55 3.28
C THR A 80 9.12 -4.35 3.44
N ALA A 81 10.15 -4.48 4.28
CA ALA A 81 11.22 -3.50 4.36
C ALA A 81 11.93 -3.30 3.01
N TYR A 82 11.99 -4.32 2.15
CA TYR A 82 12.61 -4.23 0.83
C TYR A 82 11.84 -3.26 -0.09
N ASP A 83 10.52 -3.33 -0.07
CA ASP A 83 9.64 -2.42 -0.82
C ASP A 83 9.90 -0.96 -0.43
N LEU A 84 10.08 -0.72 0.87
CA LEU A 84 10.40 0.58 1.42
C LEU A 84 11.80 1.04 1.01
N ILE A 85 12.83 0.19 1.03
CA ILE A 85 14.20 0.53 0.59
C ILE A 85 14.21 1.06 -0.85
N TYR A 86 13.51 0.41 -1.78
CA TYR A 86 13.39 0.89 -3.15
C TYR A 86 12.68 2.25 -3.23
N SER A 87 11.63 2.42 -2.41
CA SER A 87 10.89 3.67 -2.31
C SER A 87 11.77 4.80 -1.77
N PHE A 88 12.60 4.56 -0.77
CA PHE A 88 13.57 5.54 -0.25
C PHE A 88 14.63 5.93 -1.27
N ASN A 89 15.18 4.96 -2.01
CA ASN A 89 16.17 5.25 -3.03
C ASN A 89 15.62 6.18 -4.13
N SER A 90 14.32 6.09 -4.39
CA SER A 90 13.61 7.01 -5.27
C SER A 90 13.33 8.36 -4.58
N ALA A 91 12.89 8.34 -3.33
CA ALA A 91 12.49 9.52 -2.57
C ALA A 91 13.67 10.46 -2.26
N ARG A 92 14.85 9.92 -1.94
CA ARG A 92 16.05 10.70 -1.57
C ARG A 92 16.55 11.66 -2.65
N GLN A 93 16.10 11.48 -3.89
CA GLN A 93 16.43 12.37 -5.01
C GLN A 93 15.68 13.72 -4.92
N TRP A 94 14.62 13.77 -4.13
CA TRP A 94 13.73 14.92 -4.00
C TRP A 94 13.86 15.65 -2.66
N GLY A 95 14.42 14.99 -1.65
CA GLY A 95 14.56 15.54 -0.31
C GLY A 95 15.08 14.50 0.69
N ASN A 96 15.48 14.98 1.87
CA ASN A 96 16.03 14.14 2.92
C ASN A 96 15.05 13.91 4.09
N LYS A 97 13.92 14.64 4.15
CA LYS A 97 12.88 14.43 5.15
C LYS A 97 11.75 13.60 4.55
N ILE A 98 11.63 12.37 4.99
CA ILE A 98 10.72 11.38 4.41
C ILE A 98 9.55 11.14 5.36
N ILE A 99 8.33 11.39 4.88
CA ILE A 99 7.10 11.07 5.60
C ILE A 99 6.50 9.81 5.01
N ILE A 100 6.59 8.69 5.73
CA ILE A 100 5.89 7.46 5.37
C ILE A 100 4.46 7.56 5.91
N VAL A 101 3.49 7.50 5.01
CA VAL A 101 2.06 7.45 5.35
C VAL A 101 1.50 6.11 4.94
N GLY A 102 0.96 5.36 5.90
CA GLY A 102 0.45 4.02 5.64
C GLY A 102 -0.32 3.42 6.80
N PHE A 103 -0.92 2.27 6.53
CA PHE A 103 -1.59 1.47 7.55
C PHE A 103 -0.55 0.74 8.41
N GLU A 104 -1.00 0.08 9.49
CA GLU A 104 -0.11 -0.58 10.46
C GLU A 104 0.94 -1.47 9.80
N ASN A 105 0.57 -2.29 8.81
CA ASN A 105 1.52 -3.14 8.07
C ASN A 105 2.69 -2.39 7.43
N VAL A 106 2.46 -1.19 6.89
CA VAL A 106 3.52 -0.36 6.30
C VAL A 106 4.42 0.20 7.41
N ILE A 107 3.83 0.62 8.53
CA ILE A 107 4.57 1.17 9.67
C ILE A 107 5.38 0.08 10.37
N ASP A 108 4.83 -1.13 10.47
CA ASP A 108 5.52 -2.31 10.99
C ASP A 108 6.68 -2.71 10.07
N ALA A 109 6.48 -2.66 8.75
CA ALA A 109 7.50 -3.04 7.77
C ALA A 109 8.79 -2.17 7.85
N ILE A 110 8.67 -0.92 8.31
CA ILE A 110 9.84 -0.04 8.50
C ILE A 110 10.42 -0.08 9.92
N ARG A 111 9.69 -0.65 10.89
CA ARG A 111 10.08 -0.57 12.30
C ARG A 111 11.44 -1.23 12.53
N GLY A 112 12.40 -0.44 13.01
CA GLY A 112 13.76 -0.91 13.33
C GLY A 112 14.76 -0.82 12.19
N ILE A 113 14.30 -0.72 10.93
CA ILE A 113 15.18 -0.42 9.78
C ILE A 113 15.26 1.08 9.51
N ASP A 114 14.24 1.85 9.90
CA ASP A 114 14.23 3.32 9.91
C ASP A 114 15.54 3.90 10.43
N ARG A 115 15.96 3.54 11.65
CA ARG A 115 17.19 4.06 12.27
C ARG A 115 18.45 3.75 11.46
N VAL A 116 18.53 2.55 10.90
CA VAL A 116 19.67 2.13 10.07
C VAL A 116 19.72 2.97 8.79
N LEU A 117 18.56 3.24 8.19
CA LEU A 117 18.48 4.08 7.00
C LEU A 117 18.83 5.54 7.32
N GLU A 118 18.34 6.10 8.42
CA GLU A 118 18.70 7.44 8.88
C GLU A 118 20.23 7.57 9.04
N ASP A 119 20.86 6.63 9.77
CA ASP A 119 22.30 6.62 10.03
C ASP A 119 23.14 6.48 8.74
N MET A 120 22.69 5.63 7.80
CA MET A 120 23.46 5.34 6.58
C MET A 120 23.25 6.37 5.47
N SER A 121 22.17 7.14 5.49
CA SER A 121 21.76 7.95 4.33
C SER A 121 21.42 9.41 4.63
N ASN A 122 21.64 9.87 5.86
CA ASN A 122 21.33 11.25 6.30
C ASN A 122 19.89 11.65 5.96
N LEU A 123 18.98 10.67 6.04
CA LEU A 123 17.55 10.86 5.93
C LEU A 123 16.99 11.09 7.34
N GLU A 124 15.90 11.85 7.41
CA GLU A 124 15.03 11.93 8.58
C GLU A 124 13.73 11.23 8.23
N ILE A 125 13.38 10.17 8.93
CA ILE A 125 12.24 9.32 8.61
C ILE A 125 11.16 9.52 9.67
N ILE A 126 9.97 9.88 9.20
CA ILE A 126 8.79 10.10 10.05
C ILE A 126 7.69 9.19 9.56
N THR A 127 7.11 8.41 10.46
CA THR A 127 5.98 7.53 10.18
C THR A 127 4.67 8.13 10.67
N GLU A 128 3.67 8.19 9.79
CA GLU A 128 2.30 8.59 10.11
C GLU A 128 1.35 7.44 9.78
N LYS A 129 0.84 6.80 10.84
CA LYS A 129 -0.13 5.72 10.71
C LYS A 129 -1.52 6.29 10.39
N ILE A 130 -2.24 5.64 9.49
CA ILE A 130 -3.65 5.87 9.21
C ILE A 130 -4.47 4.59 9.43
N GLU A 131 -5.74 4.73 9.78
CA GLU A 131 -6.68 3.60 9.88
C GLU A 131 -7.70 3.59 8.72
N THR A 132 -7.92 4.75 8.11
CA THR A 132 -8.85 4.95 7.01
C THR A 132 -8.25 5.83 5.91
N GLU A 133 -8.77 5.70 4.69
CA GLU A 133 -8.38 6.56 3.57
C GLU A 133 -8.73 8.04 3.79
N HIS A 134 -9.69 8.34 4.67
CA HIS A 134 -10.15 9.70 4.96
C HIS A 134 -9.11 10.53 5.73
N GLU A 135 -8.23 9.88 6.50
CA GLU A 135 -7.21 10.54 7.30
C GLU A 135 -6.03 11.06 6.46
N ILE A 136 -5.80 10.48 5.28
CA ILE A 136 -4.64 10.77 4.42
C ILE A 136 -4.51 12.26 4.15
N THR A 137 -5.60 12.93 3.79
CA THR A 137 -5.56 14.37 3.46
C THR A 137 -5.15 15.20 4.67
N GLY A 138 -5.64 14.84 5.86
CA GLY A 138 -5.30 15.54 7.10
C GLY A 138 -3.85 15.33 7.49
N VAL A 139 -3.37 14.08 7.45
CA VAL A 139 -1.97 13.71 7.74
C VAL A 139 -1.01 14.44 6.81
N VAL A 140 -1.30 14.43 5.50
CA VAL A 140 -0.46 15.12 4.52
C VAL A 140 -0.41 16.61 4.83
N LYS A 141 -1.55 17.30 4.93
CA LYS A 141 -1.61 18.75 5.23
C LYS A 141 -0.91 19.13 6.54
N LYS A 142 -1.15 18.38 7.61
CA LYS A 142 -0.51 18.57 8.92
C LYS A 142 1.02 18.55 8.81
N ASN A 143 1.57 17.59 8.07
CA ASN A 143 3.02 17.48 7.90
C ASN A 143 3.59 18.60 7.04
N LEU A 144 2.82 19.08 6.04
CA LEU A 144 3.21 20.26 5.28
C LEU A 144 3.29 21.52 6.13
N GLU A 145 2.26 21.78 6.93
CA GLU A 145 2.21 22.95 7.80
C GLU A 145 3.35 22.95 8.82
N LYS A 146 3.74 21.76 9.29
CA LYS A 146 4.79 21.58 10.27
C LYS A 146 6.20 21.74 9.70
N PHE A 147 6.47 21.21 8.52
CA PHE A 147 7.83 21.06 8.00
C PHE A 147 8.14 21.94 6.78
N GLY A 148 7.13 22.49 6.13
CA GLY A 148 7.30 23.30 4.93
C GLY A 148 7.61 22.47 3.67
N LEU A 149 7.95 23.20 2.60
CA LEU A 149 8.14 22.67 1.24
C LEU A 149 9.51 22.04 0.98
N GLU A 150 10.55 22.54 1.65
CA GLU A 150 11.92 22.20 1.30
C GLU A 150 12.31 20.81 1.81
N ASN A 151 12.80 19.97 0.89
CA ASN A 151 13.35 18.64 1.17
C ASN A 151 12.37 17.63 1.78
N LEU A 152 11.05 17.89 1.71
CA LEU A 152 10.00 16.99 2.19
C LEU A 152 9.52 16.06 1.07
N VAL A 153 9.46 14.75 1.35
CA VAL A 153 8.99 13.74 0.39
C VAL A 153 8.05 12.75 1.08
N PHE A 154 6.92 12.46 0.46
CA PHE A 154 5.99 11.44 0.97
C PHE A 154 6.27 10.06 0.36
N ILE A 155 6.14 9.00 1.17
CA ILE A 155 6.09 7.62 0.71
C ILE A 155 4.78 7.01 1.18
N GLY A 156 4.07 6.32 0.30
CA GLY A 156 2.84 5.61 0.69
C GLY A 156 2.16 4.96 -0.50
N GLY A 157 0.94 4.46 -0.27
CA GLY A 157 0.11 3.92 -1.36
C GLY A 157 -0.30 4.97 -2.39
N ALA A 158 -0.92 4.53 -3.48
CA ALA A 158 -1.31 5.40 -4.61
C ALA A 158 -2.10 6.65 -4.17
N LEU A 159 -3.03 6.51 -3.22
CA LEU A 159 -3.84 7.63 -2.72
C LEU A 159 -3.03 8.67 -1.93
N VAL A 160 -1.98 8.25 -1.21
CA VAL A 160 -1.05 9.19 -0.55
C VAL A 160 -0.32 10.01 -1.60
N VAL A 161 0.18 9.35 -2.65
CA VAL A 161 0.90 10.01 -3.75
C VAL A 161 0.01 10.96 -4.53
N GLU A 162 -1.23 10.56 -4.81
CA GLU A 162 -2.23 11.41 -5.45
C GLU A 162 -2.46 12.69 -4.62
N LYS A 163 -2.76 12.54 -3.33
CA LYS A 163 -3.08 13.66 -2.45
C LYS A 163 -1.88 14.59 -2.21
N ALA A 164 -0.67 14.04 -2.09
CA ALA A 164 0.55 14.84 -1.99
C ALA A 164 0.87 15.61 -3.28
N LYS A 165 0.60 15.02 -4.46
CA LYS A 165 0.80 15.69 -5.75
C LYS A 165 -0.24 16.78 -6.04
N GLU A 166 -1.50 16.58 -5.65
CA GLU A 166 -2.57 17.59 -5.81
C GLU A 166 -2.23 18.92 -5.12
N ILE A 167 -1.44 18.87 -4.05
CA ILE A 167 -1.00 20.02 -3.27
C ILE A 167 0.44 20.45 -3.58
N GLY A 168 1.06 19.87 -4.61
CA GLY A 168 2.33 20.33 -5.20
C GLY A 168 3.62 19.70 -4.66
N TYR A 169 3.57 18.51 -4.04
CA TYR A 169 4.73 17.91 -3.37
C TYR A 169 5.23 16.63 -4.04
N HIS A 170 6.51 16.34 -3.79
CA HIS A 170 7.13 15.10 -4.20
C HIS A 170 6.61 13.93 -3.37
N ALA A 171 6.18 12.88 -4.06
CA ALA A 171 5.71 11.67 -3.43
C ALA A 171 6.06 10.44 -4.29
N VAL A 172 6.41 9.36 -3.62
CA VAL A 172 6.82 8.08 -4.21
C VAL A 172 5.83 7.00 -3.78
N VAL A 173 5.39 6.19 -4.76
CA VAL A 173 4.50 5.05 -4.49
C VAL A 173 5.33 3.94 -3.86
N LEU A 174 4.83 3.38 -2.76
CA LEU A 174 5.39 2.20 -2.14
C LEU A 174 5.36 1.04 -3.14
N GLN A 175 6.53 0.43 -3.37
CA GLN A 175 6.72 -0.65 -4.34
C GLN A 175 6.09 -1.97 -3.88
#